data_AF-A0A2N8KK90-F1
#
_entry.id   AF-A0A2N8KK90-F1
#
_cell.length_a   1.000
_cell.length_b   1.000
_cell.length_c   1.000
_cell.angle_alpha   90.00
_cell.angle_beta   90.00
_cell.angle_gamma   90.00
#
_symmetry.space_group_name_H-M   'P 1'
#
loop_
_entity.id
_entity.type
_entity.pdbx_description
1 polymer ?
#
loop_
_entity_poly.entity_id
_entity_poly.type
_entity_poly.pdbx_seq_one_letter_code
_entity_poly.pdbx_strand_id
1 'polypeptide(L)'
;MNTAVLPSPAPNSLRTHARKVSGFFALLVIACIGLAIAFPSHALDLVTFTGITGPLTSALTQIADLGPGIKALVGFVGFVVALISLSALRNFGPVLFYVGLAIFGAVGLVIAGAIMGAVI
;
A
#
# COMPACT_ATOMS: atom_id res chain seq x y z
N MET A 1 12.99 -2.09 65.16
CA MET A 1 14.02 -2.03 64.10
C MET A 1 13.38 -2.58 62.83
N ASN A 2 12.85 -1.70 61.99
CA ASN A 2 12.12 -2.08 60.76
C ASN A 2 13.09 -1.95 59.58
N THR A 3 13.43 -3.07 58.96
CA THR A 3 14.28 -3.11 57.76
C THR A 3 13.46 -2.74 56.54
N ALA A 4 13.68 -1.54 56.00
CA ALA A 4 13.12 -1.12 54.72
C ALA A 4 13.78 -1.91 53.58
N VAL A 5 12.98 -2.71 52.87
CA VAL A 5 13.40 -3.36 51.62
C VAL A 5 13.11 -2.40 50.48
N LEU A 6 14.16 -1.92 49.81
CA LEU A 6 14.05 -1.13 48.58
C LEU A 6 13.56 -2.04 47.44
N PRO A 7 12.53 -1.68 46.67
CA PRO A 7 12.15 -2.42 45.48
C PRO A 7 13.17 -2.17 44.36
N SER A 8 13.75 -3.24 43.83
CA SER A 8 14.59 -3.22 42.63
C SER A 8 13.76 -2.87 41.39
N PRO A 9 14.21 -1.96 40.50
CA PRO A 9 13.47 -1.62 39.29
C PRO A 9 13.65 -2.74 38.24
N ALA A 10 12.55 -3.45 37.93
CA ALA A 10 12.53 -4.46 36.89
C ALA A 10 12.66 -3.85 35.47
N PRO A 11 13.51 -4.37 34.58
CA PRO A 11 13.71 -3.85 33.21
C PRO A 11 12.62 -4.37 32.27
N ASN A 12 11.39 -3.90 32.41
CA ASN A 12 10.26 -4.35 31.58
C ASN A 12 10.10 -3.58 30.25
N SER A 13 10.82 -2.47 30.01
CA SER A 13 10.62 -1.62 28.81
C SER A 13 11.30 -2.13 27.54
N LEU A 14 12.44 -2.84 27.65
CA LEU A 14 13.17 -3.34 26.49
C LEU A 14 12.45 -4.52 25.81
N ARG A 15 11.79 -5.37 26.61
CA ARG A 15 11.04 -6.54 26.11
C ARG A 15 9.79 -6.17 25.31
N THR A 16 9.18 -5.02 25.55
CA THR A 16 8.00 -4.54 24.81
C THR A 16 8.38 -3.90 23.48
N HIS A 17 9.52 -3.20 23.41
CA HIS A 17 10.01 -2.61 22.16
C HIS A 17 10.47 -3.70 21.18
N ALA A 18 11.24 -4.69 21.65
CA ALA A 18 11.68 -5.83 20.84
C ALA A 18 10.50 -6.67 20.28
N ARG A 19 9.44 -6.87 21.09
CA ARG A 19 8.21 -7.56 20.65
C ARG A 19 7.43 -6.77 19.59
N LYS A 20 7.39 -5.44 19.69
CA LYS A 20 6.76 -4.58 18.68
C LYS A 20 7.50 -4.60 17.35
N VAL A 21 8.83 -4.53 17.38
CA VAL A 21 9.66 -4.62 16.17
C VAL A 21 9.52 -5.99 15.51
N SER A 22 9.53 -7.06 16.32
CA SER A 22 9.27 -8.43 15.83
C SER A 22 7.89 -8.56 15.19
N GLY A 23 6.84 -8.00 15.81
CA GLY A 23 5.49 -8.00 15.24
C GLY A 23 5.39 -7.24 13.92
N PHE A 24 6.08 -6.10 13.79
CA PHE A 24 6.16 -5.35 12.54
C PHE A 24 6.84 -6.14 11.42
N PHE A 25 7.98 -6.79 11.71
CA PHE A 25 8.66 -7.65 10.75
C PHE A 25 7.81 -8.87 10.36
N ALA A 26 7.10 -9.48 11.30
CA ALA A 26 6.20 -10.60 11.00
C ALA A 26 5.06 -10.17 10.07
N LEU A 27 4.43 -9.02 10.32
CA LEU A 27 3.41 -8.46 9.43
C LEU A 27 3.96 -8.09 8.06
N LEU A 28 5.18 -7.56 8.00
CA LEU A 28 5.86 -7.24 6.75
C LEU A 28 6.16 -8.50 5.92
N VAL A 29 6.62 -9.58 6.55
CA VAL A 29 6.84 -10.86 5.89
C VAL A 29 5.53 -11.45 5.37
N ILE A 30 4.45 -11.42 6.17
CA ILE A 30 3.13 -11.88 5.74
C ILE A 30 2.61 -11.04 4.56
N ALA A 31 2.82 -9.71 4.59
CA ALA A 31 2.45 -8.83 3.50
C ALA A 31 3.24 -9.14 2.21
N CYS A 32 4.55 -9.35 2.31
CA CYS A 32 5.40 -9.75 1.18
C CYS A 32 5.00 -11.12 0.61
N ILE A 33 4.64 -12.08 1.46
CA ILE A 33 4.16 -13.41 1.02
C ILE A 33 2.80 -13.30 0.34
N GLY A 34 1.85 -12.55 0.92
CA GLY A 34 0.55 -12.30 0.29
C GLY A 34 0.70 -11.59 -1.07
N LEU A 35 1.67 -10.69 -1.16
CA LEU A 35 2.01 -10.01 -2.41
C LEU A 35 2.64 -10.97 -3.44
N ALA A 36 3.59 -11.81 -3.03
CA ALA A 36 4.19 -12.87 -3.85
C ALA A 36 3.14 -13.83 -4.43
N ILE A 37 2.10 -14.14 -3.65
CA ILE A 37 0.99 -15.00 -4.06
C ILE A 37 -0.02 -14.26 -4.96
N ALA A 38 -0.12 -12.92 -4.86
CA ALA A 38 -0.96 -12.09 -5.72
C ALA A 38 -0.29 -11.68 -7.04
N PHE A 39 1.04 -11.83 -7.16
CA PHE A 39 1.79 -11.57 -8.39
C PHE A 39 1.58 -12.53 -9.58
N PRO A 40 0.90 -13.71 -9.53
CA PRO A 40 0.34 -14.32 -10.72
C PRO A 40 -0.92 -13.52 -11.12
N SER A 41 -0.71 -12.24 -11.37
CA SER A 41 -1.65 -11.32 -11.96
C SER A 41 -1.65 -11.68 -13.44
N HIS A 42 -2.58 -12.55 -13.83
CA HIS A 42 -2.97 -12.65 -15.23
C HIS A 42 -3.21 -11.22 -15.71
N ALA A 43 -2.45 -10.79 -16.73
CA ALA A 43 -2.60 -9.48 -17.33
C ALA A 43 -4.10 -9.22 -17.51
N LEU A 44 -4.59 -8.15 -16.90
CA LEU A 44 -5.98 -7.72 -17.09
C LEU A 44 -6.19 -7.67 -18.59
N ASP A 45 -6.98 -8.59 -19.11
CA ASP A 45 -7.28 -8.64 -20.52
C ASP A 45 -8.35 -7.60 -20.79
N LEU A 46 -7.90 -6.37 -21.08
CA LEU A 46 -8.76 -5.29 -21.53
C LEU A 46 -9.48 -5.62 -22.86
N VAL A 47 -9.12 -6.71 -23.54
CA VAL A 47 -9.81 -7.21 -24.73
C VAL A 47 -11.04 -8.07 -24.37
N THR A 48 -11.09 -8.61 -23.14
CA THR A 48 -12.27 -9.27 -22.57
C THR A 48 -13.17 -8.29 -21.80
N PHE A 49 -13.11 -6.98 -22.10
CA PHE A 49 -14.20 -6.04 -21.80
C PHE A 49 -15.40 -6.22 -22.74
N THR A 50 -15.75 -7.44 -23.09
CA THR A 50 -16.83 -7.78 -24.03
C THR A 50 -18.22 -7.37 -23.49
N GLY A 51 -18.32 -6.90 -22.25
CA GLY A 51 -19.53 -6.36 -21.61
C GLY A 51 -19.57 -4.84 -21.38
N ILE A 52 -18.48 -4.08 -21.60
CA ILE A 52 -18.50 -2.61 -21.55
C ILE A 52 -18.43 -2.10 -22.99
N THR A 53 -19.57 -2.00 -23.63
CA THR A 53 -19.71 -1.23 -24.88
C THR A 53 -20.02 0.22 -24.52
N GLY A 54 -19.25 1.19 -25.02
CA GLY A 54 -19.53 2.62 -24.81
C GLY A 54 -18.29 3.52 -24.77
N PRO A 55 -18.44 4.79 -24.34
CA PRO A 55 -17.39 5.82 -24.36
C PRO A 55 -16.15 5.44 -23.54
N LEU A 56 -16.32 4.62 -22.50
CA LEU A 56 -15.26 4.19 -21.59
C LEU A 56 -14.21 3.32 -22.31
N THR A 57 -14.66 2.38 -23.15
CA THR A 57 -13.75 1.49 -23.90
C THR A 57 -12.94 2.26 -24.93
N SER A 58 -13.55 3.21 -25.64
CA SER A 58 -12.80 4.10 -26.53
C SER A 58 -11.75 4.94 -25.80
N ALA A 59 -12.07 5.44 -24.60
CA ALA A 59 -11.11 6.18 -23.78
C ALA A 59 -9.96 5.30 -23.28
N LEU A 60 -10.24 4.05 -22.86
CA LEU A 60 -9.22 3.09 -22.46
C LEU A 60 -8.31 2.67 -23.62
N THR A 61 -8.85 2.43 -24.82
CA THR A 61 -8.07 2.10 -26.01
C THR A 61 -7.20 3.28 -26.46
N GLN A 62 -7.71 4.51 -26.37
CA GLN A 62 -6.89 5.70 -26.63
C GLN A 62 -5.76 5.88 -25.60
N ILE A 63 -6.02 5.60 -24.32
CA ILE A 63 -4.98 5.56 -23.30
C ILE A 63 -4.01 4.38 -23.54
N ALA A 64 -4.47 3.30 -24.17
CA ALA A 64 -3.67 2.16 -24.55
C ALA A 64 -2.63 2.49 -25.64
N ASP A 65 -3.00 3.34 -26.61
CA ASP A 65 -2.16 3.77 -27.75
C ASP A 65 -1.17 4.91 -27.42
N LEU A 66 -1.32 5.57 -26.26
CA LEU A 66 -0.37 6.60 -25.83
C LEU A 66 1.01 6.00 -25.54
N GLY A 67 2.07 6.70 -25.94
CA GLY A 67 3.45 6.26 -25.69
C GLY A 67 3.74 5.97 -24.19
N PRO A 68 4.73 5.12 -23.87
CA PRO A 68 5.01 4.67 -22.49
C PRO A 68 5.13 5.79 -21.46
N GLY A 69 5.74 6.93 -21.86
CA GLY A 69 5.90 8.09 -20.98
C GLY A 69 4.57 8.75 -20.56
N ILE A 70 3.55 8.74 -21.41
CA ILE A 70 2.26 9.37 -21.09
C ILE A 70 1.45 8.47 -20.15
N LYS A 71 1.52 7.15 -20.33
CA LYS A 71 0.91 6.18 -19.40
C LYS A 71 1.51 6.31 -17.99
N ALA A 72 2.84 6.46 -17.92
CA ALA A 72 3.52 6.71 -16.65
C ALA A 72 3.07 8.03 -16.01
N LEU A 73 2.89 9.09 -16.80
CA LEU A 73 2.41 10.38 -16.31
C LEU A 73 0.97 10.30 -15.77
N VAL A 74 0.06 9.66 -16.51
CA VAL A 74 -1.34 9.49 -16.06
C VAL A 74 -1.39 8.64 -14.78
N GLY A 75 -0.59 7.56 -14.71
CA GLY A 75 -0.44 6.74 -13.50
C GLY A 75 0.09 7.54 -12.31
N PHE A 76 1.11 8.38 -12.53
CA PHE A 76 1.68 9.25 -11.50
C PHE A 76 0.66 10.29 -11.00
N VAL A 77 -0.07 10.95 -11.90
CA VAL A 77 -1.10 11.92 -11.51
C VAL A 77 -2.22 11.24 -10.72
N GLY A 78 -2.69 10.07 -11.17
CA GLY A 78 -3.69 9.28 -10.42
C GLY A 78 -3.19 8.88 -9.03
N PHE A 79 -1.92 8.50 -8.92
CA PHE A 79 -1.28 8.17 -7.65
C PHE A 79 -1.22 9.37 -6.69
N VAL A 80 -0.81 10.55 -7.18
CA VAL A 80 -0.78 11.79 -6.39
C VAL A 80 -2.19 12.19 -5.95
N VAL A 81 -3.18 12.11 -6.83
CA VAL A 81 -4.58 12.39 -6.50
C VAL A 81 -5.06 11.46 -5.37
N ALA A 82 -4.76 10.16 -5.45
CA ALA A 82 -5.11 9.21 -4.40
C ALA A 82 -4.45 9.55 -3.05
N LEU A 83 -3.18 9.99 -3.04
CA LEU A 83 -2.51 10.45 -1.81
C LEU A 83 -3.16 11.68 -1.18
N ILE A 84 -3.61 12.63 -2.01
CA ILE A 84 -4.31 13.82 -1.53
C ILE A 84 -5.66 13.41 -0.92
N SER A 85 -6.44 12.56 -1.58
CA SER A 85 -7.69 12.04 -1.04
C SER A 85 -7.50 11.27 0.26
N LEU A 86 -6.41 10.50 0.39
CA LEU A 86 -6.06 9.81 1.62
C LEU A 86 -5.67 10.79 2.74
N SER A 87 -4.99 11.89 2.41
CA SER A 87 -4.67 12.93 3.40
C SER A 87 -5.94 13.60 3.96
N ALA A 88 -7.00 13.70 3.16
CA ALA A 88 -8.31 14.20 3.60
C ALA A 88 -8.98 13.22 4.58
N LEU A 89 -8.70 11.91 4.50
CA LEU A 89 -9.18 10.91 5.46
C LEU A 89 -8.64 11.11 6.88
N ARG A 90 -7.58 11.89 7.08
CA ARG A 90 -7.12 12.28 8.43
C ARG A 90 -8.19 13.04 9.22
N ASN A 91 -9.12 13.70 8.53
CA ASN A 91 -10.21 14.47 9.15
C ASN A 91 -11.42 13.60 9.53
N PHE A 92 -11.50 12.36 9.03
CA PHE A 92 -12.58 11.40 9.32
C PHE A 92 -12.26 10.45 10.50
N GLY A 93 -11.10 10.64 11.14
CA GLY A 93 -10.69 9.95 12.36
C GLY A 93 -9.41 9.11 12.19
N PRO A 94 -8.73 8.78 13.31
CA PRO A 94 -7.40 8.16 13.27
C PRO A 94 -7.41 6.79 12.56
N VAL A 95 -8.48 6.01 12.73
CA VAL A 95 -8.58 4.64 12.20
C VAL A 95 -8.60 4.63 10.68
N LEU A 96 -9.47 5.43 10.04
CA LEU A 96 -9.54 5.48 8.57
C LEU A 96 -8.24 5.97 7.95
N PHE A 97 -7.55 6.90 8.62
CA PHE A 97 -6.25 7.37 8.15
C PHE A 97 -5.17 6.28 8.23
N TYR A 98 -5.00 5.63 9.38
CA TYR A 98 -3.96 4.61 9.54
C TYR A 98 -4.22 3.36 8.69
N VAL A 99 -5.48 2.92 8.62
CA VAL A 99 -5.87 1.77 7.77
C VAL A 99 -5.74 2.14 6.30
N GLY A 100 -6.22 3.32 5.88
CA GLY A 100 -6.09 3.79 4.52
C GLY A 100 -4.63 3.95 4.08
N LEU A 101 -3.77 4.50 4.94
CA LEU A 101 -2.34 4.63 4.71
C LEU A 101 -1.63 3.28 4.63
N ALA A 102 -1.99 2.33 5.51
CA ALA A 102 -1.43 0.99 5.48
C ALA A 102 -1.78 0.25 4.18
N ILE A 103 -3.04 0.32 3.73
CA ILE A 103 -3.50 -0.32 2.48
C ILE A 103 -2.87 0.37 1.27
N PHE A 104 -2.87 1.70 1.25
CA PHE A 104 -2.27 2.47 0.15
C PHE A 104 -0.76 2.21 0.03
N GLY A 105 -0.04 2.17 1.14
CA GLY A 105 1.38 1.86 1.16
C GLY A 105 1.67 0.42 0.74
N ALA A 106 0.84 -0.54 1.15
CA ALA A 106 1.03 -1.95 0.79
C ALA A 106 0.72 -2.24 -0.68
N VAL A 107 -0.35 -1.66 -1.23
CA VAL A 107 -0.84 -1.98 -2.58
C VAL A 107 -0.47 -0.91 -3.59
N GLY A 108 -0.77 0.36 -3.28
CA GLY A 108 -0.59 1.48 -4.20
C GLY A 108 0.88 1.73 -4.56
N LEU A 109 1.78 1.71 -3.58
CA LEU A 109 3.21 1.87 -3.84
C LEU A 109 3.81 0.68 -4.61
N VAL A 110 3.34 -0.54 -4.35
CA VAL A 110 3.80 -1.72 -5.09
C VAL A 110 3.38 -1.65 -6.55
N ILE A 111 2.12 -1.31 -6.82
CA ILE A 111 1.62 -1.19 -8.20
C ILE A 111 2.36 -0.06 -8.92
N ALA A 112 2.56 1.09 -8.25
CA ALA A 112 3.32 2.19 -8.83
C ALA A 112 4.78 1.78 -9.16
N GLY A 113 5.44 1.05 -8.26
CA GLY A 113 6.79 0.52 -8.49
C GLY A 113 6.85 -0.50 -9.62
N ALA A 114 5.86 -1.39 -9.72
CA ALA A 114 5.76 -2.38 -10.79
C ALA A 114 5.54 -1.72 -12.17
N ILE A 115 4.68 -0.69 -12.24
CA ILE A 115 4.46 0.07 -13.47
C ILE A 115 5.74 0.83 -13.85
N MET A 116 6.45 1.44 -12.90
CA MET A 116 7.68 2.17 -13.20
C MET A 116 8.82 1.24 -13.67
N GLY A 117 8.91 0.04 -13.09
CA GLY A 117 9.85 -1.00 -13.51
C GLY A 117 9.50 -1.71 -14.82
N ALA A 118 8.26 -1.59 -15.31
CA ALA A 118 7.83 -2.15 -16.59
C ALA A 118 8.00 -1.18 -17.77
N VAL A 119 8.40 0.08 -17.50
CA VAL A 119 8.61 1.14 -18.53
C VAL A 119 10.08 1.22 -19.00
N ILE A 120 10.98 0.41 -18.40
CA ILE A 120 12.35 0.16 -18.89
C ILE A 120 12.40 -1.04 -19.84
#